data_AF-F6X2X2-F1
#
_entry.id   AF-F6X2X2-F1
#
_cell.length_a   1.000
_cell.length_b   1.000
_cell.length_c   1.000
_cell.angle_alpha   90.00
_cell.angle_beta   90.00
_cell.angle_gamma   90.00
#
_symmetry.space_group_name_H-M   'P 1'
#
loop_
_entity.id
_entity.type
_entity.pdbx_description
1 polymer ?
#
loop_
_entity_poly.entity_id
_entity_poly.type
_entity_poly.pdbx_seq_one_letter_code
_entity_poly.pdbx_strand_id
1 'polypeptide(L)'
;MMKILSIFAVVVCLGAVATGIQCWSCDNARGHEECATTGQLVRCISRWEVCSTVERRTNNALFVTKRCKQRLACANGVRQNYNSPFSPQCNLDGLVSVCRCCCNGTECNRDATCEPARHVDYRCHDEGGLCHEWRNHTCLGGYVTGLCYGNNGRRCCLPCTPETCPAARDAVQQDAVCRAEGGICLGITNFCDGIYYPGKCGGPNGRQCCKEAVCTLLNYANTNVKPRGVGAIRIDSGFKWALNKMNEWARACRVKVQVTKSFELITETDGNYQPIEPTIPNNYAVGHAVDIEVDTTIEVCDGPCLARGKNPDAVCFLKKVLEYGLHWGGKGKYQNPSRIDDRLHVVNPRQWKRQFQQLQKGCQAI
;
A
#
# COMPACT_ATOMS: atom_id res chain seq x y z
N MET A 1 51.11 -39.38 -62.65
CA MET A 1 50.80 -38.65 -61.39
C MET A 1 49.42 -38.01 -61.53
N MET A 2 48.69 -37.91 -60.40
CA MET A 2 47.40 -37.21 -60.17
C MET A 2 46.16 -37.84 -60.82
N LYS A 3 45.34 -38.58 -60.06
CA LYS A 3 44.32 -38.17 -59.06
C LYS A 3 43.09 -37.52 -59.71
N ILE A 4 42.04 -38.33 -59.94
CA ILE A 4 40.66 -37.86 -60.13
C ILE A 4 39.94 -38.09 -58.79
N LEU A 5 39.68 -37.00 -58.06
CA LEU A 5 38.86 -36.99 -56.85
C LEU A 5 37.41 -36.74 -57.27
N SER A 6 36.55 -37.74 -57.11
CA SER A 6 35.10 -37.60 -57.17
C SER A 6 34.59 -37.07 -55.83
N ILE A 7 34.03 -35.87 -55.84
CA ILE A 7 33.38 -35.23 -54.68
C ILE A 7 31.92 -35.70 -54.63
N PHE A 8 31.56 -36.51 -53.63
CA PHE A 8 30.17 -36.77 -53.25
C PHE A 8 29.71 -35.64 -52.32
N ALA A 9 28.81 -34.78 -52.79
CA ALA A 9 28.14 -33.81 -51.95
C ALA A 9 27.02 -34.52 -51.14
N VAL A 10 27.27 -34.72 -49.85
CA VAL A 10 26.25 -35.17 -48.90
C VAL A 10 25.42 -33.95 -48.49
N VAL A 11 24.22 -33.81 -49.04
CA VAL A 11 23.24 -32.81 -48.62
C VAL A 11 22.61 -33.29 -47.32
N VAL A 12 23.09 -32.75 -46.19
CA VAL A 12 22.46 -32.94 -44.87
C VAL A 12 21.35 -31.91 -44.73
N CYS A 13 20.10 -32.34 -44.92
CA CYS A 13 18.93 -31.54 -44.57
C CYS A 13 18.82 -31.42 -43.03
N LEU A 14 19.32 -30.30 -42.48
CA LEU A 14 19.04 -29.89 -41.11
C LEU A 14 17.57 -29.47 -41.01
N GLY A 15 16.69 -30.42 -40.71
CA GLY A 15 15.30 -30.11 -40.36
C GLY A 15 15.26 -29.32 -39.06
N ALA A 16 14.77 -28.08 -39.10
CA ALA A 16 14.53 -27.28 -37.92
C ALA A 16 13.58 -28.04 -36.97
N VAL A 17 14.06 -28.43 -35.79
CA VAL A 17 13.23 -29.06 -34.77
C VAL A 17 12.30 -27.97 -34.23
N ALA A 18 11.04 -27.99 -34.66
CA ALA A 18 10.06 -26.97 -34.29
C ALA A 18 9.84 -26.95 -32.76
N THR A 19 10.36 -25.93 -32.08
CA THR A 19 10.21 -25.73 -30.62
C THR A 19 8.83 -25.16 -30.32
N GLY A 20 7.98 -25.92 -29.63
CA GLY A 20 6.65 -25.48 -29.19
C GLY A 20 6.05 -26.48 -28.21
N ILE A 21 5.28 -25.99 -27.23
CA ILE A 21 4.56 -26.87 -26.30
C ILE A 21 3.55 -27.73 -27.07
N GLN A 22 3.20 -28.89 -26.52
CA GLN A 22 2.12 -29.71 -27.06
C GLN A 22 0.94 -29.68 -26.10
N CYS A 23 -0.28 -29.50 -26.62
CA CYS A 23 -1.49 -29.45 -25.82
C CYS A 23 -2.47 -30.52 -26.29
N TRP A 24 -3.22 -31.07 -25.35
CA TRP A 24 -4.34 -31.93 -25.69
C TRP A 24 -5.43 -31.11 -26.40
N SER A 25 -5.95 -31.65 -27.50
CA SER A 25 -6.94 -30.98 -28.34
C SER A 25 -8.14 -31.89 -28.59
N CYS A 26 -9.32 -31.40 -28.23
CA CYS A 26 -10.61 -32.05 -28.48
C CYS A 26 -11.67 -30.94 -28.60
N ASP A 27 -12.75 -31.19 -29.32
CA ASP A 27 -13.84 -30.22 -29.42
C ASP A 27 -15.17 -30.83 -29.00
N ASN A 28 -15.85 -30.15 -28.07
CA ASN A 28 -17.17 -30.50 -27.57
C ASN A 28 -17.34 -31.97 -27.10
N ALA A 29 -16.28 -32.56 -26.55
CA ALA A 29 -16.31 -33.91 -25.99
C ALA A 29 -17.22 -33.96 -24.76
N ARG A 30 -17.97 -35.05 -24.54
CA ARG A 30 -18.94 -35.21 -23.44
C ARG A 30 -18.25 -35.60 -22.12
N GLY A 31 -17.36 -34.72 -21.66
CA GLY A 31 -16.59 -34.89 -20.43
C GLY A 31 -15.10 -35.05 -20.70
N HIS A 32 -14.33 -35.08 -19.61
CA HIS A 32 -12.87 -35.17 -19.69
C HIS A 32 -12.39 -36.54 -20.17
N GLU A 33 -13.07 -37.62 -19.79
CA GLU A 33 -12.74 -38.99 -20.20
C GLU A 33 -12.88 -39.19 -21.72
N GLU A 34 -13.98 -38.71 -22.31
CA GLU A 34 -14.14 -38.74 -23.77
C GLU A 34 -13.06 -37.89 -24.44
N CYS A 35 -12.78 -36.69 -23.93
CA CYS A 35 -11.71 -35.86 -24.49
C CYS A 35 -10.34 -36.56 -24.39
N ALA A 36 -10.03 -37.25 -23.29
CA ALA A 36 -8.77 -37.95 -23.08
C ALA A 36 -8.59 -39.17 -24.00
N THR A 37 -9.68 -39.79 -24.42
CA THR A 37 -9.67 -40.99 -25.29
C THR A 37 -9.77 -40.66 -26.78
N THR A 38 -10.57 -39.65 -27.14
CA THR A 38 -10.84 -39.27 -28.55
C THR A 38 -10.03 -38.08 -29.02
N GLY A 39 -9.49 -37.29 -28.09
CA GLY A 39 -8.66 -36.13 -28.39
C GLY A 39 -7.28 -36.53 -28.88
N GLN A 40 -6.54 -35.52 -29.35
CA GLN A 40 -5.21 -35.69 -29.92
C GLN A 40 -4.23 -34.69 -29.32
N LEU A 41 -2.98 -35.12 -29.19
CA LEU A 41 -1.89 -34.25 -28.80
C LEU A 41 -1.46 -33.40 -29.99
N VAL A 42 -1.65 -32.08 -29.90
CA VAL A 42 -1.32 -31.14 -30.98
C VAL A 42 -0.13 -30.28 -30.57
N ARG A 43 0.85 -30.12 -31.46
CA ARG A 43 1.94 -29.18 -31.27
C ARG A 43 1.46 -27.75 -31.53
N CYS A 44 1.63 -26.88 -30.55
CA CYS A 44 1.25 -25.49 -30.68
C CYS A 44 2.26 -24.73 -31.55
N ILE A 45 1.75 -23.81 -32.38
CA ILE A 45 2.59 -22.86 -33.11
C ILE A 45 3.22 -21.85 -32.15
N SER A 46 4.34 -21.22 -32.53
CA SER A 46 5.15 -20.35 -31.66
C SER A 46 4.38 -19.25 -30.90
N ARG A 47 3.29 -18.72 -31.47
CA ARG A 47 2.43 -17.72 -30.82
C ARG A 47 1.45 -18.29 -29.78
N TRP A 48 1.31 -19.61 -29.68
CA TRP A 48 0.37 -20.30 -28.80
C TRP A 48 1.15 -21.00 -27.68
N GLU A 49 1.31 -20.27 -26.59
CA GLU A 49 2.24 -20.59 -25.51
C GLU A 49 1.56 -21.28 -24.32
N VAL A 50 0.25 -21.49 -24.37
CA VAL A 50 -0.54 -22.09 -23.29
C VAL A 50 -1.55 -23.09 -23.79
N CYS A 51 -1.87 -24.08 -22.97
CA CYS A 51 -2.98 -24.98 -23.20
C CYS A 51 -4.25 -24.43 -22.55
N SER A 52 -5.36 -24.45 -23.27
CA SER A 52 -6.66 -23.98 -22.81
C SER A 52 -7.62 -25.15 -22.65
N THR A 53 -8.45 -25.07 -21.62
CA THR A 53 -9.61 -25.95 -21.40
C THR A 53 -10.84 -25.07 -21.21
N VAL A 54 -11.94 -25.44 -21.87
CA VAL A 54 -13.25 -24.82 -21.72
C VAL A 54 -14.25 -25.90 -21.34
N GLU A 55 -14.86 -25.75 -20.18
CA GLU A 55 -15.92 -26.62 -19.67
C GLU A 55 -17.25 -25.89 -19.80
N ARG A 56 -18.21 -26.49 -20.51
CA ARG A 56 -19.58 -26.01 -20.61
C ARG A 56 -20.51 -27.01 -19.95
N ARG A 57 -21.17 -26.58 -18.87
CA ARG A 57 -22.26 -27.32 -18.23
C ARG A 57 -23.57 -26.82 -18.80
N THR A 58 -24.43 -27.76 -19.15
CA THR A 58 -25.86 -27.54 -19.39
C THR A 58 -26.64 -28.44 -18.44
N ASN A 59 -27.95 -28.24 -18.32
CA ASN A 59 -28.82 -28.89 -17.32
C ASN A 59 -28.57 -30.40 -17.13
N ASN A 60 -28.12 -31.12 -18.16
CA ASN A 60 -27.89 -32.57 -18.11
C ASN A 60 -26.52 -33.04 -18.66
N ALA A 61 -25.56 -32.15 -18.97
CA ALA A 61 -24.31 -32.58 -19.59
C ALA A 61 -23.12 -31.63 -19.35
N LEU A 62 -21.92 -32.22 -19.34
CA LEU A 62 -20.65 -31.52 -19.41
C LEU A 62 -20.05 -31.68 -20.81
N PHE A 63 -19.68 -30.57 -21.43
CA PHE A 63 -18.94 -30.52 -22.68
C PHE A 63 -17.58 -29.89 -22.46
N VAL A 64 -16.54 -30.49 -23.02
CA VAL A 64 -15.14 -30.11 -22.84
C VAL A 64 -14.51 -29.81 -24.20
N THR A 65 -13.97 -28.61 -24.36
CA THR A 65 -13.11 -28.24 -25.49
C THR A 65 -11.71 -27.95 -24.97
N LYS A 66 -10.69 -28.61 -25.50
CA LYS A 66 -9.28 -28.39 -25.16
C LYS A 66 -8.50 -27.99 -26.42
N ARG A 67 -7.55 -27.06 -26.32
CA ARG A 67 -6.74 -26.59 -27.47
C ARG A 67 -5.53 -25.75 -27.05
N CYS A 68 -4.59 -25.60 -27.97
CA CYS A 68 -3.60 -24.52 -27.93
C CYS A 68 -4.26 -23.14 -27.96
N LYS A 69 -3.71 -22.17 -27.22
CA LYS A 69 -4.21 -20.79 -27.22
C LYS A 69 -3.09 -19.78 -27.02
N GLN A 70 -3.29 -18.55 -27.49
CA GLN A 70 -2.42 -17.42 -27.12
C GLN A 70 -2.59 -17.11 -25.62
N ARG A 71 -1.49 -16.79 -24.93
CA ARG A 71 -1.49 -16.44 -23.50
C ARG A 71 -2.52 -15.35 -23.16
N LEU A 72 -2.48 -14.24 -23.90
CA LEU A 72 -3.41 -13.12 -23.68
C LEU A 72 -4.88 -13.48 -23.98
N ALA A 73 -5.14 -14.25 -25.03
CA ALA A 73 -6.49 -14.72 -25.36
C ALA A 73 -7.04 -15.71 -24.32
N CYS A 74 -6.14 -16.48 -23.69
CA CYS A 74 -6.49 -17.37 -22.60
C CYS A 74 -6.84 -16.57 -21.34
N ALA A 75 -6.00 -15.60 -20.95
CA ALA A 75 -6.26 -14.68 -19.84
C ALA A 75 -7.59 -13.91 -19.99
N ASN A 76 -7.90 -13.42 -21.20
CA ASN A 76 -9.18 -12.78 -21.48
C ASN A 76 -10.38 -13.74 -21.31
N GLY A 77 -10.22 -15.02 -21.68
CA GLY A 77 -11.23 -16.04 -21.44
C GLY A 77 -11.45 -16.32 -19.96
N VAL A 78 -10.37 -16.44 -19.18
CA VAL A 78 -10.43 -16.61 -17.72
C VAL A 78 -11.12 -15.40 -17.07
N ARG A 79 -10.82 -14.17 -17.52
CA ARG A 79 -11.48 -12.95 -17.03
C ARG A 79 -13.00 -12.99 -17.22
N GLN A 80 -13.48 -13.54 -18.34
CA GLN A 80 -14.92 -13.67 -18.59
C GLN A 80 -15.65 -14.59 -17.61
N ASN A 81 -14.95 -15.51 -16.93
CA ASN A 81 -15.54 -16.36 -15.90
C ASN A 81 -16.19 -15.52 -14.77
N TYR A 82 -15.63 -14.36 -14.45
CA TYR A 82 -16.00 -13.53 -13.29
C TYR A 82 -16.46 -12.11 -13.66
N ASN A 83 -16.73 -11.84 -14.93
CA ASN A 83 -17.11 -10.49 -15.39
C ASN A 83 -18.45 -9.98 -14.83
N SER A 84 -19.21 -10.81 -14.09
CA SER A 84 -20.41 -10.42 -13.37
C SER A 84 -20.35 -10.94 -11.93
N PRO A 85 -20.48 -10.07 -10.91
CA PRO A 85 -20.49 -10.47 -9.50
C PRO A 85 -21.77 -11.19 -9.09
N PHE A 86 -22.88 -11.03 -9.82
CA PHE A 86 -24.18 -11.63 -9.50
C PHE A 86 -24.45 -12.92 -10.27
N SER A 87 -23.74 -13.15 -11.38
CA SER A 87 -23.91 -14.33 -12.22
C SER A 87 -22.60 -14.60 -12.97
N PRO A 88 -21.60 -15.19 -12.29
CA PRO A 88 -20.34 -15.54 -12.95
C PRO A 88 -20.62 -16.56 -14.06
N GLN A 89 -19.95 -16.43 -15.20
CA GLN A 89 -20.08 -17.42 -16.26
C GLN A 89 -19.59 -18.79 -15.79
N CYS A 90 -18.53 -18.82 -14.97
CA CYS A 90 -18.07 -20.05 -14.34
C CYS A 90 -18.68 -20.18 -12.94
N ASN A 91 -19.69 -21.04 -12.85
CA ASN A 91 -20.29 -21.50 -11.60
C ASN A 91 -20.26 -23.04 -11.60
N LEU A 92 -19.47 -23.67 -10.74
CA LEU A 92 -19.40 -25.14 -10.71
C LEU A 92 -20.68 -25.77 -10.15
N ASP A 93 -21.44 -25.03 -9.35
CA ASP A 93 -22.69 -25.46 -8.70
C ASP A 93 -23.93 -25.09 -9.53
N GLY A 94 -23.73 -24.39 -10.65
CA GLY A 94 -24.81 -23.93 -11.53
C GLY A 94 -25.22 -24.99 -12.56
N LEU A 95 -26.52 -25.04 -12.88
CA LEU A 95 -27.08 -25.91 -13.94
C LEU A 95 -26.57 -25.54 -15.35
N VAL A 96 -26.23 -24.27 -15.57
CA VAL A 96 -25.63 -23.78 -16.81
C VAL A 96 -24.39 -22.97 -16.45
N SER A 97 -23.24 -23.33 -17.02
CA SER A 97 -21.95 -22.73 -16.67
C SER A 97 -20.95 -22.86 -17.80
N VAL A 98 -20.09 -21.86 -17.97
CA VAL A 98 -18.96 -21.85 -18.89
C VAL A 98 -17.70 -21.44 -18.14
N CYS A 99 -16.85 -22.42 -17.85
CA CYS A 99 -15.57 -22.23 -17.20
C CYS A 99 -14.45 -22.29 -18.22
N ARG A 100 -13.53 -21.31 -18.18
CA ARG A 100 -12.35 -21.24 -19.06
C ARG A 100 -11.10 -21.22 -18.21
N CYS A 101 -10.17 -22.14 -18.45
CA CYS A 101 -8.92 -22.27 -17.72
C CYS A 101 -7.72 -22.45 -18.68
N CYS A 102 -6.51 -22.25 -18.14
CA CYS A 102 -5.28 -22.12 -18.92
C CYS A 102 -4.08 -22.67 -18.15
N CYS A 103 -3.34 -23.63 -18.68
CA CYS A 103 -2.13 -24.14 -18.03
C CYS A 103 -0.90 -23.95 -18.92
N ASN A 104 0.26 -23.93 -18.27
CA ASN A 104 1.57 -23.86 -18.92
C ASN A 104 2.20 -25.26 -18.97
N GLY A 105 2.97 -25.54 -20.02
CA GLY A 105 3.72 -26.78 -20.20
C GLY A 105 3.09 -27.76 -21.18
N THR A 106 3.86 -28.76 -21.58
CA THR A 106 3.41 -29.82 -22.48
C THR A 106 2.42 -30.74 -21.77
N GLU A 107 1.32 -31.06 -22.44
CA GLU A 107 0.24 -31.95 -22.00
C GLU A 107 -0.47 -31.52 -20.70
N CYS A 108 -0.20 -30.30 -20.21
CA CYS A 108 -0.71 -29.85 -18.91
C CYS A 108 -2.24 -29.86 -18.83
N ASN A 109 -2.93 -29.81 -19.98
CA ASN A 109 -4.38 -29.80 -20.03
C ASN A 109 -5.01 -31.18 -20.25
N ARG A 110 -4.26 -32.28 -20.35
CA ARG A 110 -4.81 -33.61 -20.63
C ARG A 110 -5.88 -34.00 -19.60
N ASP A 111 -5.48 -34.05 -18.34
CA ASP A 111 -6.36 -34.41 -17.21
C ASP A 111 -6.86 -33.19 -16.43
N ALA A 112 -6.46 -31.98 -16.83
CA ALA A 112 -6.83 -30.76 -16.12
C ALA A 112 -8.32 -30.45 -16.26
N THR A 113 -8.96 -30.23 -15.11
CA THR A 113 -10.29 -29.63 -14.94
C THR A 113 -10.18 -28.13 -14.67
N CYS A 114 -11.22 -27.37 -14.99
CA CYS A 114 -11.31 -25.96 -14.62
C CYS A 114 -11.76 -25.83 -13.17
N GLU A 115 -10.86 -26.03 -12.21
CA GLU A 115 -11.12 -25.65 -10.82
C GLU A 115 -11.05 -24.12 -10.66
N PRO A 116 -12.09 -23.48 -10.08
CA PRO A 116 -12.22 -22.02 -10.01
C PRO A 116 -11.19 -21.35 -9.09
N ALA A 117 -10.39 -22.09 -8.31
CA ALA A 117 -9.45 -21.52 -7.36
C ALA A 117 -8.03 -21.28 -7.91
N ARG A 118 -7.58 -22.06 -8.91
CA ARG A 118 -6.17 -22.00 -9.37
C ARG A 118 -5.87 -20.99 -10.47
N HIS A 119 -6.89 -20.42 -11.12
CA HIS A 119 -6.68 -19.49 -12.25
C HIS A 119 -7.09 -18.05 -12.01
N VAL A 120 -7.70 -17.73 -10.87
CA VAL A 120 -8.03 -16.34 -10.58
C VAL A 120 -6.74 -15.55 -10.29
N ASP A 121 -5.72 -16.17 -9.72
CA ASP A 121 -4.50 -15.47 -9.28
C ASP A 121 -3.27 -15.75 -10.16
N TYR A 122 -3.48 -16.08 -11.45
CA TYR A 122 -2.39 -16.48 -12.35
C TYR A 122 -1.26 -15.45 -12.46
N ARG A 123 -1.56 -14.15 -12.34
CA ARG A 123 -0.54 -13.09 -12.34
C ARG A 123 0.37 -13.15 -11.11
N CYS A 124 -0.17 -13.51 -9.95
CA CYS A 124 0.64 -13.75 -8.76
C CYS A 124 1.45 -15.04 -8.90
N HIS A 125 0.84 -16.07 -9.48
CA HIS A 125 1.50 -17.35 -9.69
C HIS A 125 2.64 -17.30 -10.71
N ASP A 126 2.50 -16.50 -11.78
CA ASP A 126 3.56 -16.25 -12.76
C ASP A 126 4.79 -15.58 -12.12
N GLU A 127 4.60 -14.82 -11.03
CA GLU A 127 5.67 -14.26 -10.18
C GLU A 127 6.18 -15.25 -9.11
N GLY A 128 5.72 -16.51 -9.16
CA GLY A 128 6.04 -17.55 -8.18
C GLY A 128 5.35 -17.37 -6.82
N GLY A 129 4.40 -16.44 -6.70
CA GLY A 129 3.73 -16.09 -5.46
C GLY A 129 2.40 -16.79 -5.21
N LEU A 130 1.84 -16.55 -4.01
CA LEU A 130 0.51 -16.99 -3.61
C LEU A 130 -0.32 -15.83 -3.04
N CYS A 131 -1.59 -15.78 -3.39
CA CYS A 131 -2.50 -14.73 -2.93
C CYS A 131 -3.04 -15.03 -1.54
N HIS A 132 -2.67 -14.19 -0.58
CA HIS A 132 -3.11 -14.28 0.82
C HIS A 132 -3.84 -13.01 1.25
N GLU A 133 -4.65 -13.13 2.30
CA GLU A 133 -5.16 -11.95 3.01
C GLU A 133 -4.03 -11.30 3.81
N TRP A 134 -3.60 -10.11 3.35
CA TRP A 134 -2.37 -9.46 3.82
C TRP A 134 -2.38 -9.02 5.28
N ARG A 135 -3.58 -8.90 5.87
CA ARG A 135 -3.77 -8.54 7.29
C ARG A 135 -3.50 -9.73 8.21
N ASN A 136 -3.72 -10.94 7.71
CA ASN A 136 -3.73 -12.16 8.52
C ASN A 136 -2.55 -13.08 8.20
N HIS A 137 -1.74 -12.73 7.21
CA HIS A 137 -0.59 -13.53 6.80
C HIS A 137 0.64 -12.64 6.66
N THR A 138 1.74 -13.07 7.27
CA THR A 138 3.04 -12.40 7.11
C THR A 138 3.78 -13.02 5.94
N CYS A 139 4.02 -12.21 4.92
CA CYS A 139 4.80 -12.60 3.77
C CYS A 139 6.28 -12.21 3.93
N LEU A 140 7.16 -13.20 3.96
CA LEU A 140 8.61 -12.97 4.11
C LEU A 140 9.20 -12.27 2.88
N GLY A 141 8.80 -12.67 1.66
CA GLY A 141 9.23 -12.04 0.40
C GLY A 141 8.53 -10.71 0.09
N GLY A 142 7.59 -10.29 0.94
CA GLY A 142 6.80 -9.07 0.74
C GLY A 142 5.57 -9.27 -0.15
N TYR A 143 4.69 -8.27 -0.11
CA TYR A 143 3.42 -8.27 -0.82
C TYR A 143 3.45 -7.36 -2.04
N VAL A 144 2.85 -7.84 -3.14
CA VAL A 144 2.56 -7.05 -4.34
C VAL A 144 1.05 -6.88 -4.50
N THR A 145 0.60 -5.65 -4.71
CA THR A 145 -0.81 -5.32 -4.95
C THR A 145 -1.19 -5.49 -6.42
N GLY A 146 -2.46 -5.79 -6.70
CA GLY A 146 -3.01 -5.80 -8.06
C GLY A 146 -2.72 -7.07 -8.89
N LEU A 147 -1.97 -8.02 -8.33
CA LEU A 147 -1.73 -9.34 -8.94
C LEU A 147 -2.75 -10.40 -8.52
N CYS A 148 -3.42 -10.18 -7.38
CA CYS A 148 -4.49 -11.03 -6.88
C CYS A 148 -5.85 -10.49 -7.31
N TYR A 149 -6.78 -11.39 -7.59
CA TYR A 149 -8.17 -11.04 -7.79
C TYR A 149 -8.95 -11.13 -6.47
N GLY A 150 -10.10 -10.44 -6.42
CA GLY A 150 -10.95 -10.36 -5.24
C GLY A 150 -10.84 -9.00 -4.56
N ASN A 151 -11.04 -8.98 -3.23
CA ASN A 151 -11.02 -7.75 -2.44
C ASN A 151 -9.61 -7.12 -2.37
N ASN A 152 -9.52 -5.87 -1.92
CA ASN A 152 -8.25 -5.14 -1.77
C ASN A 152 -7.34 -5.68 -0.65
N GLY A 153 -7.82 -6.63 0.16
CA GLY A 153 -7.05 -7.35 1.16
C GLY A 153 -6.24 -8.52 0.58
N ARG A 154 -6.69 -9.13 -0.52
CA ARG A 154 -5.92 -10.17 -1.19
C ARG A 154 -4.72 -9.56 -1.91
N ARG A 155 -3.52 -9.91 -1.47
CA ARG A 155 -2.25 -9.44 -2.05
C ARG A 155 -1.33 -10.61 -2.33
N CYS A 156 -0.45 -10.44 -3.33
CA CYS A 156 0.42 -11.50 -3.80
C CYS A 156 1.63 -11.58 -2.88
N CYS A 157 1.70 -12.64 -2.08
CA CYS A 157 2.88 -12.93 -1.28
C CYS A 157 3.93 -13.59 -2.16
N LEU A 158 5.07 -12.93 -2.32
CA LEU A 158 6.17 -13.46 -3.11
C LEU A 158 6.99 -14.49 -2.33
N PRO A 159 7.57 -15.48 -3.02
CA PRO A 159 8.46 -16.44 -2.40
C PRO A 159 9.71 -15.72 -1.90
N CYS A 160 10.24 -16.25 -0.82
CA CYS A 160 11.40 -15.72 -0.15
C CYS A 160 12.64 -16.42 -0.72
N THR A 161 13.43 -15.71 -1.53
CA THR A 161 14.68 -16.22 -2.13
C THR A 161 15.88 -15.64 -1.37
N PRO A 162 17.09 -16.19 -1.54
CA PRO A 162 18.31 -15.58 -0.98
C PRO A 162 18.53 -14.12 -1.44
N GLU A 163 18.00 -13.72 -2.59
CA GLU A 163 18.09 -12.35 -3.12
C GLU A 163 17.00 -11.43 -2.54
N THR A 164 15.78 -11.94 -2.36
CA THR A 164 14.65 -11.13 -1.84
C THR A 164 14.57 -11.15 -0.31
N CYS A 165 15.16 -12.16 0.31
CA CYS A 165 15.22 -12.40 1.75
C CYS A 165 16.57 -12.98 2.23
N PRO A 166 17.73 -12.38 1.92
CA PRO A 166 19.03 -12.92 2.36
C PRO A 166 19.14 -13.08 3.89
N ALA A 167 18.31 -12.33 4.63
CA ALA A 167 18.38 -12.20 6.08
C ALA A 167 17.40 -13.11 6.86
N ALA A 168 16.50 -13.88 6.23
CA ALA A 168 15.47 -14.61 6.98
C ALA A 168 16.00 -15.73 7.91
N ARG A 169 17.25 -16.20 7.71
CA ARG A 169 17.90 -17.20 8.59
C ARG A 169 18.93 -16.61 9.57
N ASP A 170 19.62 -15.52 9.21
CA ASP A 170 20.65 -14.89 10.05
C ASP A 170 20.17 -13.62 10.81
N ALA A 171 18.97 -13.10 10.52
CA ALA A 171 18.44 -11.89 11.16
C ALA A 171 17.93 -12.09 12.60
N VAL A 172 17.79 -13.32 13.08
CA VAL A 172 17.30 -13.56 14.45
C VAL A 172 18.19 -12.88 15.49
N GLN A 173 19.52 -12.83 15.27
CA GLN A 173 20.46 -12.12 16.15
C GLN A 173 20.39 -10.59 16.01
N GLN A 174 20.14 -10.06 14.80
CA GLN A 174 20.15 -8.61 14.54
C GLN A 174 18.80 -7.92 14.84
N ASP A 175 17.73 -8.69 15.04
CA ASP A 175 16.41 -8.17 15.41
C ASP A 175 16.26 -7.91 16.92
N ALA A 176 17.33 -8.11 17.70
CA ALA A 176 17.32 -7.96 19.15
C ALA A 176 16.85 -6.57 19.60
N VAL A 177 17.22 -5.51 18.87
CA VAL A 177 16.80 -4.12 19.18
C VAL A 177 15.28 -3.97 19.05
N CYS A 178 14.70 -4.40 17.93
CA CYS A 178 13.25 -4.35 17.74
C CYS A 178 12.50 -5.17 18.79
N ARG A 179 12.98 -6.40 19.09
CA ARG A 179 12.36 -7.27 20.08
C ARG A 179 12.46 -6.72 21.50
N ALA A 180 13.60 -6.15 21.88
CA ALA A 180 13.80 -5.51 23.18
C ALA A 180 12.85 -4.33 23.40
N GLU A 181 12.42 -3.67 22.32
CA GLU A 181 11.41 -2.62 22.37
C GLU A 181 9.97 -3.13 22.27
N GLY A 182 9.74 -4.45 22.22
CA GLY A 182 8.41 -5.05 22.08
C GLY A 182 7.83 -5.01 20.67
N GLY A 183 8.67 -4.83 19.65
CA GLY A 183 8.26 -4.87 18.25
C GLY A 183 8.59 -6.18 17.52
N ILE A 184 8.12 -6.28 16.28
CA ILE A 184 8.37 -7.41 15.37
C ILE A 184 8.93 -6.89 14.06
N CYS A 185 10.01 -7.49 13.57
CA CYS A 185 10.61 -7.12 12.29
C CYS A 185 9.84 -7.71 11.12
N LEU A 186 9.17 -6.84 10.35
CA LEU A 186 8.36 -7.21 9.19
C LEU A 186 8.83 -6.43 7.95
N GLY A 187 8.65 -7.00 6.77
CA GLY A 187 8.79 -6.24 5.53
C GLY A 187 7.70 -5.16 5.45
N ILE A 188 8.01 -3.93 5.05
CA ILE A 188 7.10 -2.76 5.07
C ILE A 188 5.80 -2.94 4.27
N THR A 189 5.75 -3.93 3.37
CA THR A 189 4.55 -4.31 2.61
C THR A 189 3.57 -5.17 3.40
N ASN A 190 4.00 -5.75 4.53
CA ASN A 190 3.15 -6.51 5.44
C ASN A 190 2.24 -5.58 6.23
N PHE A 191 1.13 -6.14 6.72
CA PHE A 191 0.29 -5.44 7.67
C PHE A 191 1.05 -5.22 8.98
N CYS A 192 0.97 -3.99 9.49
CA CYS A 192 1.48 -3.61 10.79
C CYS A 192 0.36 -2.91 11.54
N ASP A 193 -0.07 -3.52 12.64
CA ASP A 193 -1.13 -2.97 13.49
C ASP A 193 -0.70 -1.61 14.10
N GLY A 194 0.60 -1.49 14.41
CA GLY A 194 1.24 -0.23 14.82
C GLY A 194 1.88 0.57 13.68
N ILE A 195 3.14 0.97 13.87
CA ILE A 195 3.93 1.77 12.92
C ILE A 195 5.28 1.11 12.69
N TYR A 196 5.84 1.33 11.50
CA TYR A 196 7.18 0.91 11.15
C TYR A 196 8.25 1.89 11.63
N TYR A 197 9.24 1.38 12.36
CA TYR A 197 10.44 2.10 12.78
C TYR A 197 11.66 1.58 12.00
N PRO A 198 12.33 2.43 11.19
CA PRO A 198 13.49 2.02 10.41
C PRO A 198 14.73 1.80 11.28
N GLY A 199 15.70 1.01 10.79
CA GLY A 199 17.02 0.84 11.40
C GLY A 199 17.06 -0.04 12.67
N LYS A 200 15.94 -0.65 13.05
CA LYS A 200 15.84 -1.52 14.25
C LYS A 200 15.81 -3.02 13.92
N CYS A 201 15.80 -3.35 12.64
CA CYS A 201 15.76 -4.71 12.13
C CYS A 201 17.00 -4.98 11.28
N GLY A 202 17.51 -6.20 11.37
CA GLY A 202 18.58 -6.64 10.48
C GLY A 202 18.08 -6.85 9.05
N GLY A 203 19.01 -6.82 8.10
CA GLY A 203 18.73 -7.08 6.68
C GLY A 203 18.41 -5.83 5.85
N PRO A 204 17.62 -5.96 4.78
CA PRO A 204 17.41 -4.89 3.81
C PRO A 204 16.58 -3.73 4.37
N ASN A 205 16.71 -2.53 3.80
CA ASN A 205 15.97 -1.31 4.18
C ASN A 205 14.43 -1.47 4.15
N GLY A 206 13.94 -2.46 3.39
CA GLY A 206 12.52 -2.82 3.33
C GLY A 206 12.01 -3.57 4.56
N ARG A 207 12.88 -3.95 5.51
CA ARG A 207 12.53 -4.64 6.75
C ARG A 207 12.63 -3.68 7.93
N GLN A 208 11.51 -3.42 8.59
CA GLN A 208 11.40 -2.40 9.63
C GLN A 208 10.67 -2.96 10.85
N CYS A 209 10.89 -2.33 12.00
CA CYS A 209 10.31 -2.78 13.25
C CYS A 209 8.87 -2.30 13.34
N CYS A 210 7.91 -3.21 13.22
CA CYS A 210 6.52 -2.94 13.49
C CYS A 210 6.29 -2.97 15.01
N LYS A 211 5.82 -1.86 15.57
CA LYS A 211 5.52 -1.74 17.00
C LYS A 211 4.31 -0.86 17.21
N GLU A 212 3.57 -1.12 18.29
CA GLU A 212 2.44 -0.31 18.75
C GLU A 212 2.74 1.21 18.70
N ALA A 213 1.73 1.96 18.26
CA ALA A 213 1.78 3.40 18.22
C ALA A 213 1.61 3.96 19.64
N VAL A 214 2.59 4.72 20.12
CA VAL A 214 2.52 5.38 21.42
C VAL A 214 2.26 6.86 21.21
N CYS A 215 1.33 7.44 21.98
CA CYS A 215 1.13 8.89 21.97
C CYS A 215 2.35 9.59 22.58
N THR A 216 3.05 10.38 21.77
CA THR A 216 4.23 11.14 22.20
C THR A 216 3.98 12.64 22.32
N LEU A 217 2.72 13.08 22.27
CA LEU A 217 2.37 14.47 22.48
C LEU A 217 2.69 14.90 23.91
N LEU A 218 3.19 16.12 24.03
CA LEU A 218 3.45 16.77 25.30
C LEU A 218 2.29 17.68 25.67
N ASN A 219 1.95 17.71 26.95
CA ASN A 219 1.14 18.78 27.52
C ASN A 219 2.03 20.00 27.73
N TYR A 220 1.83 21.04 26.94
CA TYR A 220 2.54 22.30 27.06
C TYR A 220 1.80 23.26 28.00
N ALA A 221 2.55 23.92 28.87
CA ALA A 221 2.06 25.01 29.71
C ALA A 221 3.19 26.01 29.97
N ASN A 222 2.84 27.31 29.99
CA ASN A 222 3.76 28.37 30.38
C ASN A 222 2.99 29.57 30.97
N THR A 223 3.71 30.59 31.44
CA THR A 223 3.11 31.75 32.13
C THR A 223 2.26 32.63 31.20
N ASN A 224 2.73 32.88 29.97
CA ASN A 224 2.09 33.77 29.00
C ASN A 224 1.53 33.04 27.78
N VAL A 225 1.65 31.71 27.70
CA VAL A 225 1.00 30.88 26.68
C VAL A 225 0.23 29.80 27.41
N LYS A 226 -1.10 29.87 27.36
CA LYS A 226 -2.02 29.04 28.16
C LYS A 226 -3.18 28.54 27.30
N PRO A 227 -3.78 27.39 27.65
CA PRO A 227 -5.00 26.94 27.01
C PRO A 227 -6.14 27.96 27.24
N ARG A 228 -7.03 28.12 26.26
CA ARG A 228 -8.30 28.80 26.48
C ARG A 228 -9.26 27.84 27.21
N GLY A 229 -9.53 28.12 28.48
CA GLY A 229 -10.44 27.30 29.30
C GLY A 229 -9.79 26.05 29.89
N VAL A 230 -10.59 24.99 30.04
CA VAL A 230 -10.18 23.71 30.65
C VAL A 230 -9.72 22.77 29.54
N GLY A 231 -8.42 22.68 29.32
CA GLY A 231 -7.83 21.82 28.30
C GLY A 231 -6.31 21.87 28.33
N ALA A 232 -5.65 20.91 27.71
CA ALA A 232 -4.19 20.92 27.56
C ALA A 232 -3.79 21.39 26.16
N ILE A 233 -2.70 22.15 26.07
CA ILE A 233 -2.07 22.43 24.78
C ILE A 233 -1.24 21.21 24.42
N ARG A 234 -1.69 20.41 23.45
CA ARG A 234 -1.03 19.17 23.06
C ARG A 234 -0.18 19.41 21.81
N ILE A 235 1.12 19.17 21.91
CA ILE A 235 2.08 19.44 20.84
C ILE A 235 3.11 18.33 20.70
N ASP A 236 3.71 18.23 19.52
CA ASP A 236 4.93 17.43 19.36
C ASP A 236 6.12 18.12 20.03
N SER A 237 7.06 17.33 20.53
CA SER A 237 8.29 17.83 21.16
C SER A 237 9.10 18.78 20.26
N GLY A 238 9.09 18.54 18.95
CA GLY A 238 9.72 19.36 17.93
C GLY A 238 9.06 20.72 17.74
N PHE A 239 7.84 20.96 18.22
CA PHE A 239 7.17 22.26 18.18
C PHE A 239 7.31 23.05 19.50
N LYS A 240 7.78 22.41 20.58
CA LYS A 240 7.91 23.03 21.91
C LYS A 240 8.78 24.29 21.90
N TRP A 241 9.83 24.32 21.09
CA TRP A 241 10.70 25.50 21.00
C TRP A 241 9.95 26.73 20.47
N ALA A 242 9.00 26.54 19.55
CA ALA A 242 8.21 27.63 18.98
C ALA A 242 7.30 28.24 20.05
N LEU A 243 6.61 27.40 20.84
CA LEU A 243 5.77 27.88 21.94
C LEU A 243 6.58 28.56 23.06
N ASN A 244 7.79 28.07 23.35
CA ASN A 244 8.68 28.73 24.31
C ASN A 244 9.05 30.14 23.83
N LYS A 245 9.39 30.28 22.55
CA LYS A 245 9.69 31.60 21.95
C LYS A 245 8.47 32.52 21.94
N MET A 246 7.29 31.99 21.62
CA MET A 246 6.04 32.74 21.74
C MET A 246 5.80 33.22 23.19
N ASN A 247 6.12 32.41 24.20
CA ASN A 247 5.99 32.83 25.60
C ASN A 247 6.94 33.98 25.97
N GLU A 248 8.18 33.96 25.47
CA GLU A 248 9.13 35.07 25.63
C GLU A 248 8.61 36.36 24.97
N TRP A 249 8.08 36.26 23.74
CA TRP A 249 7.57 37.42 23.01
C TRP A 249 6.26 37.95 23.57
N ALA A 250 5.41 37.07 24.07
CA ALA A 250 4.19 37.46 24.76
C ALA A 250 4.51 38.36 25.96
N ARG A 251 5.52 37.97 26.77
CA ARG A 251 6.04 38.81 27.84
C ARG A 251 6.60 40.14 27.32
N ALA A 252 7.44 40.10 26.28
CA ALA A 252 8.07 41.30 25.73
C ALA A 252 7.06 42.32 25.16
N CYS A 253 5.95 41.83 24.60
CA CYS A 253 4.88 42.66 24.05
C CYS A 253 3.73 42.90 25.04
N ARG A 254 3.87 42.50 26.31
CA ARG A 254 2.86 42.68 27.37
C ARG A 254 1.50 42.06 27.04
N VAL A 255 1.51 40.90 26.38
CA VAL A 255 0.30 40.13 26.05
C VAL A 255 0.30 38.77 26.73
N LYS A 256 -0.87 38.16 26.86
CA LYS A 256 -1.02 36.73 27.10
C LYS A 256 -1.61 36.07 25.87
N VAL A 257 -1.12 34.88 25.54
CA VAL A 257 -1.58 34.09 24.41
C VAL A 257 -2.48 32.98 24.93
N GLN A 258 -3.71 32.96 24.47
CA GLN A 258 -4.67 31.89 24.73
C GLN A 258 -4.70 30.96 23.52
N VAL A 259 -4.31 29.71 23.71
CA VAL A 259 -4.35 28.67 22.67
C VAL A 259 -5.75 28.08 22.63
N THR A 260 -6.42 28.24 21.49
CA THR A 260 -7.79 27.77 21.25
C THR A 260 -7.83 26.42 20.54
N LYS A 261 -6.78 26.09 19.78
CA LYS A 261 -6.62 24.80 19.09
C LYS A 261 -5.16 24.38 19.10
N SER A 262 -4.91 23.08 19.21
CA SER A 262 -3.56 22.48 19.10
C SER A 262 -3.64 21.19 18.29
N PHE A 263 -3.09 20.06 18.76
CA PHE A 263 -3.21 18.78 18.06
C PHE A 263 -4.67 18.39 17.75
N GLU A 264 -4.90 17.83 16.56
CA GLU A 264 -6.20 17.38 16.10
C GLU A 264 -6.10 15.99 15.45
N LEU A 265 -7.03 15.10 15.80
CA LEU A 265 -7.19 13.82 15.12
C LEU A 265 -7.91 14.04 13.79
N ILE A 266 -7.39 13.43 12.73
CA ILE A 266 -8.00 13.38 11.40
C ILE A 266 -8.72 12.04 11.29
N THR A 267 -10.04 12.05 11.49
CA THR A 267 -10.89 10.87 11.41
C THR A 267 -11.72 10.87 10.13
N GLU A 268 -11.92 9.70 9.50
CA GLU A 268 -13.04 9.48 8.59
C GLU A 268 -14.35 9.31 9.38
N THR A 269 -15.47 9.69 8.78
CA THR A 269 -16.82 9.68 9.37
C THR A 269 -17.38 8.30 9.72
N ASP A 270 -16.67 7.21 9.43
CA ASP A 270 -17.29 5.87 9.31
C ASP A 270 -16.74 4.83 10.30
N GLY A 271 -16.27 5.25 11.47
CA GLY A 271 -16.02 4.37 12.63
C GLY A 271 -14.86 3.37 12.52
N ASN A 272 -14.24 3.20 11.34
CA ASN A 272 -13.01 2.44 11.16
C ASN A 272 -11.81 3.39 11.24
N TYR A 273 -11.09 3.38 12.37
CA TYR A 273 -9.91 4.21 12.54
C TYR A 273 -8.77 3.72 11.65
N GLN A 274 -8.62 4.35 10.48
CA GLN A 274 -7.40 4.29 9.68
C GLN A 274 -6.93 5.73 9.47
N PRO A 275 -5.70 6.09 9.86
CA PRO A 275 -5.17 7.41 9.55
C PRO A 275 -5.08 7.56 8.04
N ILE A 276 -5.92 8.42 7.48
CA ILE A 276 -5.87 8.75 6.07
C ILE A 276 -5.10 10.03 5.94
N GLU A 277 -3.96 9.94 5.26
CA GLU A 277 -3.15 11.10 4.94
C GLU A 277 -4.04 12.08 4.17
N PRO A 278 -4.31 13.28 4.72
CA PRO A 278 -5.18 14.23 4.06
C PRO A 278 -4.56 14.63 2.72
N THR A 279 -5.41 14.86 1.73
CA THR A 279 -5.00 15.39 0.41
C THR A 279 -4.23 16.70 0.53
N ILE A 280 -4.46 17.47 1.60
CA ILE A 280 -3.71 18.65 1.97
C ILE A 280 -3.14 18.45 3.38
N PRO A 281 -1.81 18.27 3.54
CA PRO A 281 -1.17 18.12 4.84
C PRO A 281 -1.48 19.28 5.79
N ASN A 282 -1.79 18.94 7.03
CA ASN A 282 -2.16 19.90 8.08
C ASN A 282 -1.25 19.72 9.30
N ASN A 283 -0.64 20.81 9.78
CA ASN A 283 0.27 20.77 10.92
C ASN A 283 -0.43 20.54 12.28
N TYR A 284 -1.75 20.76 12.42
CA TYR A 284 -2.47 20.34 13.64
C TYR A 284 -2.45 18.81 13.79
N ALA A 285 -2.48 18.07 12.67
CA ALA A 285 -2.49 16.61 12.67
C ALA A 285 -1.19 15.97 13.20
N VAL A 286 -0.16 16.79 13.42
CA VAL A 286 1.11 16.36 14.01
C VAL A 286 1.51 17.17 15.23
N GLY A 287 0.65 18.07 15.73
CA GLY A 287 0.96 18.89 16.91
C GLY A 287 2.01 19.98 16.65
N HIS A 288 2.16 20.43 15.40
CA HIS A 288 3.06 21.50 14.96
C HIS A 288 2.31 22.80 14.57
N ALA A 289 1.07 22.95 15.01
CA ALA A 289 0.27 24.16 14.81
C ALA A 289 -0.59 24.46 16.04
N VAL A 290 -0.86 25.74 16.26
CA VAL A 290 -1.81 26.23 17.24
C VAL A 290 -2.69 27.32 16.65
N ASP A 291 -3.95 27.37 17.06
CA ASP A 291 -4.76 28.59 16.94
C ASP A 291 -4.68 29.37 18.23
N ILE A 292 -4.59 30.69 18.10
CA ILE A 292 -4.43 31.60 19.22
C ILE A 292 -5.44 32.76 19.21
N GLU A 293 -5.65 33.27 20.41
CA GLU A 293 -6.14 34.62 20.69
C GLU A 293 -5.09 35.33 21.56
N VAL A 294 -4.97 36.64 21.40
CA VAL A 294 -3.98 37.44 22.12
C VAL A 294 -4.71 38.39 23.05
N ASP A 295 -4.61 38.14 24.36
CA ASP A 295 -5.10 39.01 25.42
C ASP A 295 -4.13 40.19 25.58
N THR A 296 -4.58 41.37 25.19
CA THR A 296 -3.81 42.62 25.16
C THR A 296 -4.22 43.56 26.28
N THR A 297 -3.57 44.72 26.39
CA THR A 297 -3.99 45.74 27.35
C THR A 297 -5.33 46.41 27.03
N ILE A 298 -5.83 46.24 25.79
CA ILE A 298 -7.03 46.92 25.28
C ILE A 298 -8.22 45.95 25.12
N GLU A 299 -7.97 44.82 24.46
CA GLU A 299 -9.00 43.83 24.11
C GLU A 299 -8.38 42.43 23.98
N VAL A 300 -9.22 41.40 23.94
CA VAL A 300 -8.82 40.07 23.47
C VAL A 300 -8.86 40.08 21.95
N CYS A 301 -7.71 39.94 21.33
CA CYS A 301 -7.53 39.98 19.89
C CYS A 301 -7.63 38.58 19.29
N ASP A 302 -8.80 38.26 18.75
CA ASP A 302 -9.13 37.04 18.02
C ASP A 302 -8.68 37.11 16.54
N GLY A 303 -8.99 36.08 15.74
CA GLY A 303 -8.62 36.03 14.32
C GLY A 303 -8.96 37.31 13.53
N PRO A 304 -10.21 37.79 13.54
CA PRO A 304 -10.58 39.07 12.93
C PRO A 304 -9.80 40.28 13.45
N CYS A 305 -9.54 40.38 14.76
CA CYS A 305 -8.69 41.43 15.31
C CYS A 305 -7.24 41.33 14.81
N LEU A 306 -6.65 40.13 14.84
CA LEU A 306 -5.28 39.86 14.39
C LEU A 306 -5.10 40.19 12.90
N ALA A 307 -6.09 39.85 12.06
CA ALA A 307 -6.09 40.18 10.63
C ALA A 307 -6.11 41.68 10.35
N ARG A 308 -6.88 42.45 11.14
CA ARG A 308 -6.97 43.91 10.98
C ARG A 308 -5.64 44.62 11.30
N GLY A 309 -4.82 44.05 12.18
CA GLY A 309 -3.48 44.57 12.49
C GLY A 309 -3.47 45.98 13.11
N LYS A 310 -4.53 46.35 13.85
CA LYS A 310 -4.65 47.68 14.49
C LYS A 310 -4.23 47.71 15.96
N ASN A 311 -4.31 46.58 16.65
CA ASN A 311 -3.95 46.49 18.07
C ASN A 311 -2.41 46.46 18.22
N PRO A 312 -1.79 47.47 18.88
CA PRO A 312 -0.33 47.62 18.89
C PRO A 312 0.39 46.49 19.63
N ASP A 313 -0.18 45.97 20.73
CA ASP A 313 0.44 44.89 21.51
C ASP A 313 0.38 43.57 20.72
N ALA A 314 -0.74 43.29 20.05
CA ALA A 314 -0.88 42.12 19.17
C ALA A 314 0.04 42.21 17.93
N VAL A 315 0.16 43.40 17.33
CA VAL A 315 1.09 43.64 16.21
C VAL A 315 2.55 43.44 16.64
N CYS A 316 2.93 43.92 17.83
CA CYS A 316 4.25 43.65 18.42
C CYS A 316 4.53 42.16 18.47
N PHE A 317 3.57 41.38 18.99
CA PHE A 317 3.70 39.93 19.14
C PHE A 317 3.84 39.22 17.79
N LEU A 318 2.91 39.48 16.85
CA LEU A 318 2.91 38.84 15.53
C LEU A 318 4.15 39.19 14.70
N LYS A 319 4.68 40.42 14.83
CA LYS A 319 5.93 40.81 14.18
C LYS A 319 7.08 39.92 14.62
N LYS A 320 7.22 39.64 15.92
CA LYS A 320 8.27 38.75 16.45
C LYS A 320 8.11 37.30 15.98
N VAL A 321 6.87 36.80 15.91
CA VAL A 321 6.54 35.48 15.36
C VAL A 321 7.05 35.36 13.91
N LEU A 322 6.72 36.35 13.08
CA LEU A 322 7.11 36.40 11.67
C LEU A 322 8.63 36.57 11.48
N GLU A 323 9.27 37.46 12.23
CA GLU A 323 10.72 37.71 12.16
C GLU A 323 11.54 36.46 12.53
N TYR A 324 11.01 35.60 13.41
CA TYR A 324 11.64 34.33 13.75
C TYR A 324 11.50 33.26 12.66
N GLY A 325 10.61 33.47 11.69
CA GLY A 325 10.37 32.52 10.58
C GLY A 325 9.21 31.55 10.81
N LEU A 326 8.46 31.68 11.91
CA LEU A 326 7.20 30.97 12.07
C LEU A 326 6.19 31.48 11.06
N HIS A 327 5.31 30.58 10.62
CA HIS A 327 4.23 30.91 9.73
C HIS A 327 3.03 31.43 10.52
N TRP A 328 2.43 32.50 10.02
CA TRP A 328 1.18 33.04 10.50
C TRP A 328 0.13 32.96 9.39
N GLY A 329 -1.00 32.32 9.67
CA GLY A 329 -2.05 32.05 8.68
C GLY A 329 -2.88 33.26 8.25
N GLY A 330 -2.57 34.47 8.72
CA GLY A 330 -3.30 35.69 8.36
C GLY A 330 -3.00 36.27 6.97
N LYS A 331 -2.03 35.72 6.22
CA LYS A 331 -1.68 36.17 4.86
C LYS A 331 -2.11 35.14 3.80
N GLY A 332 -2.80 35.59 2.73
CA GLY A 332 -3.12 34.78 1.55
C GLY A 332 -4.62 34.62 1.23
N LYS A 333 -4.95 33.66 0.35
CA LYS A 333 -6.32 33.34 -0.13
C LYS A 333 -7.15 32.52 0.88
N TYR A 334 -6.48 31.76 1.75
CA TYR A 334 -7.10 30.95 2.80
C TYR A 334 -6.59 31.45 4.16
N GLN A 335 -7.20 32.51 4.67
CA GLN A 335 -6.74 33.18 5.89
C GLN A 335 -7.27 32.42 7.11
N ASN A 336 -6.37 31.91 7.93
CA ASN A 336 -6.64 31.62 9.34
C ASN A 336 -5.71 32.52 10.18
N PRO A 337 -6.14 33.75 10.49
CA PRO A 337 -5.32 34.72 11.23
C PRO A 337 -5.03 34.32 12.68
N SER A 338 -5.69 33.29 13.20
CA SER A 338 -5.37 32.72 14.51
C SER A 338 -4.27 31.67 14.45
N ARG A 339 -3.96 31.12 13.26
CA ARG A 339 -3.01 30.01 13.14
C ARG A 339 -1.55 30.48 13.20
N ILE A 340 -0.77 29.81 14.03
CA ILE A 340 0.70 29.82 14.00
C ILE A 340 1.22 28.40 13.86
N ASP A 341 2.17 28.19 12.95
CA ASP A 341 2.80 26.89 12.72
C ASP A 341 4.25 27.05 12.22
N ASP A 342 5.04 25.98 12.25
CA ASP A 342 6.44 25.98 11.80
C ASP A 342 6.61 25.47 10.35
N ARG A 343 5.51 25.26 9.62
CA ARG A 343 5.48 24.70 8.26
C ARG A 343 6.17 23.34 8.13
N LEU A 344 6.15 22.49 9.15
CA LEU A 344 6.79 21.18 9.08
C LEU A 344 6.44 20.37 7.82
N HIS A 345 5.16 20.32 7.42
CA HIS A 345 4.75 19.62 6.19
C HIS A 345 5.46 20.12 4.91
N VAL A 346 5.87 21.39 4.87
CA VAL A 346 6.62 21.97 3.74
C VAL A 346 8.13 21.74 3.91
N VAL A 347 8.64 22.02 5.11
CA VAL A 347 10.09 22.03 5.37
C VAL A 347 10.65 20.60 5.47
N ASN A 348 9.90 19.68 6.07
CA ASN A 348 10.30 18.29 6.23
C ASN A 348 9.08 17.35 6.08
N PRO A 349 8.58 17.15 4.84
CA PRO A 349 7.41 16.31 4.58
C PRO A 349 7.59 14.86 5.03
N ARG A 350 8.83 14.34 5.02
CA ARG A 350 9.12 12.99 5.52
C ARG A 350 8.94 12.88 7.02
N GLN A 351 9.43 13.88 7.79
CA GLN A 351 9.20 13.92 9.22
C GLN A 351 7.71 14.10 9.54
N TRP A 352 7.04 15.02 8.85
CA TRP A 352 5.60 15.23 9.00
C TRP A 352 4.83 13.93 8.80
N LYS A 353 5.09 13.18 7.72
CA LYS A 353 4.41 11.91 7.43
C LYS A 353 4.63 10.85 8.52
N ARG A 354 5.85 10.75 9.06
CA ARG A 354 6.14 9.83 10.17
C ARG A 354 5.37 10.20 11.44
N GLN A 355 5.40 11.48 11.81
CA GLN A 355 4.64 11.97 12.97
C GLN A 355 3.13 11.83 12.77
N PHE A 356 2.63 12.05 11.55
CA PHE A 356 1.22 11.86 11.23
C PHE A 356 0.80 10.42 11.50
N GLN A 357 1.52 9.45 10.92
CA GLN A 357 1.25 8.03 11.15
C GLN A 357 1.33 7.66 12.63
N GLN A 358 2.30 8.24 13.35
CA GLN A 358 2.51 7.96 14.76
C GLN A 358 1.41 8.51 15.65
N LEU A 359 1.17 9.81 15.55
CA LEU A 359 0.31 10.54 16.47
C LEU A 359 -1.15 10.23 16.19
N GLN A 360 -1.55 10.09 14.93
CA GLN A 360 -2.93 9.72 14.62
C GLN A 360 -3.24 8.33 15.20
N LYS A 361 -2.41 7.31 14.97
CA LYS A 361 -2.65 5.99 15.59
C LYS A 361 -2.51 6.00 17.12
N GLY A 362 -1.44 6.59 17.64
CA GLY A 362 -1.05 6.45 19.05
C GLY A 362 -1.85 7.35 20.00
N CYS A 363 -2.43 8.44 19.51
CA CYS A 363 -3.11 9.44 20.33
C CYS A 363 -4.63 9.43 20.15
N GLN A 364 -5.25 8.28 19.86
CA GLN A 364 -6.72 8.20 19.70
C GLN A 364 -7.50 8.38 21.01
N ALA A 365 -6.88 8.02 22.14
CA ALA A 365 -7.52 7.96 23.44
C ALA A 365 -7.37 9.24 24.29
N ILE A 366 -6.80 10.31 23.71
CA ILE A 366 -6.58 11.59 24.39
C ILE A 366 -7.63 12.62 24.00
#